data_AF-A0A8J5JY54-F1
#
_entry.id   AF-A0A8J5JY54-F1
#
_cell.length_a   1.000
_cell.length_b   1.000
_cell.length_c   1.000
_cell.angle_alpha   90.00
_cell.angle_beta   90.00
_cell.angle_gamma   90.00
#
_symmetry.space_group_name_H-M   'P 1'
#
loop_
_entity.id
_entity.type
_entity.pdbx_description
1 polymer ?
#
loop_
_entity_poly.entity_id
_entity_poly.type
_entity_poly.pdbx_seq_one_letter_code
_entity_poly.pdbx_strand_id
1 'polypeptide(L)'
;HAHTIGPPQAQAFAERFKQRRIRWSVTQADVGKALANLKLPGVGALSQSTICRFESLTLSHNNMIALKPVLQAWLEEAEAQAKNKRRDPEAPSVLPMGEVDDVRMNDGSLKTGY
;
A
#
# COMPACT_ATOMS: atom_id res chain seq x y z
N HIS A 1 3.56 -12.08 26.79
CA HIS A 1 3.29 -12.02 25.34
C HIS A 1 2.25 -10.93 25.08
N ALA A 2 2.65 -9.77 24.56
CA ALA A 2 1.73 -8.65 24.31
C ALA A 2 2.11 -7.99 22.97
N HIS A 3 1.61 -8.55 21.87
CA HIS A 3 1.69 -7.94 20.53
C HIS A 3 0.40 -7.14 20.23
N THR A 4 -0.23 -6.57 21.25
CA THR A 4 -1.34 -5.63 21.08
C THR A 4 -0.79 -4.31 20.54
N ILE A 5 -1.13 -4.03 19.29
CA ILE A 5 -0.81 -2.79 18.62
C ILE A 5 -1.62 -1.69 19.29
N GLY A 6 -0.95 -0.75 19.95
CA GLY A 6 -1.64 0.42 20.50
C GLY A 6 -2.33 1.23 19.40
N PRO A 7 -3.44 1.94 19.70
CA PRO A 7 -4.12 2.81 18.74
C PRO A 7 -3.18 3.74 17.94
N PRO A 8 -2.14 4.37 18.55
CA PRO A 8 -1.20 5.22 17.81
C PRO A 8 -0.38 4.47 16.76
N GLN A 9 -0.01 3.21 17.04
CA GLN A 9 0.81 2.41 16.13
C GLN A 9 0.00 1.91 14.93
N ALA A 10 -1.29 1.59 15.14
CA ALA A 10 -2.20 1.24 14.05
C ALA A 10 -2.45 2.44 13.14
N GLN A 11 -2.67 3.63 13.72
CA GLN A 11 -2.84 4.87 12.97
C GLN A 11 -1.59 5.23 12.15
N ALA A 12 -0.40 5.18 12.75
CA ALA A 12 0.84 5.45 12.03
C ALA A 12 1.06 4.48 10.86
N PHE A 13 0.70 3.20 11.03
CA PHE A 13 0.79 2.22 9.96
C PHE A 13 -0.22 2.50 8.84
N ALA A 14 -1.49 2.75 9.17
CA ALA A 14 -2.53 3.02 8.18
C ALA A 14 -2.23 4.27 7.35
N GLU A 15 -1.77 5.34 7.99
CA GLU A 15 -1.33 6.58 7.31
C GLU A 15 -0.13 6.32 6.39
N ARG A 16 0.90 5.63 6.87
CA ARG A 16 2.08 5.28 6.05
C ARG A 16 1.68 4.42 4.85
N PHE A 17 0.82 3.42 5.08
CA PHE A 17 0.31 2.55 4.03
C PHE A 17 -0.42 3.34 2.93
N LYS A 18 -1.35 4.22 3.33
CA LYS A 18 -2.09 5.10 2.44
C LYS A 18 -1.17 6.00 1.62
N GLN A 19 -0.20 6.65 2.27
CA GLN A 19 0.78 7.51 1.58
C GLN A 19 1.57 6.73 0.53
N ARG A 20 2.05 5.52 0.87
CA ARG A 20 2.83 4.70 -0.06
C ARG A 20 2.01 4.23 -1.25
N ARG A 21 0.77 3.78 -1.00
CA ARG A 21 -0.19 3.40 -2.03
C ARG A 21 -0.42 4.54 -3.03
N ILE A 22 -0.70 5.75 -2.52
CA ILE A 22 -0.89 6.95 -3.34
C ILE A 22 0.38 7.30 -4.11
N ARG A 23 1.55 7.20 -3.48
CA ARG A 23 2.85 7.49 -4.12
C ARG A 23 3.16 6.60 -5.32
N TRP A 24 2.67 5.37 -5.33
CA TRP A 24 2.81 4.46 -6.48
C TRP A 24 1.58 4.44 -7.39
N SER A 25 0.64 5.37 -7.19
CA SER A 25 -0.61 5.45 -7.96
C SER A 25 -1.40 4.13 -7.97
N VAL A 26 -1.33 3.36 -6.89
CA VAL A 26 -2.05 2.08 -6.75
C VAL A 26 -3.45 2.36 -6.22
N THR A 27 -4.47 1.81 -6.86
CA THR A 27 -5.84 1.93 -6.34
C THR A 27 -6.09 0.94 -5.20
N GLN A 28 -7.06 1.24 -4.33
CA GLN A 28 -7.46 0.32 -3.25
C GLN A 28 -7.95 -1.03 -3.79
N ALA A 29 -8.54 -1.07 -4.98
CA ALA A 29 -8.93 -2.31 -5.65
C ALA A 29 -7.70 -3.10 -6.14
N ASP A 30 -6.68 -2.42 -6.65
CA ASP A 30 -5.45 -3.06 -7.13
C ASP A 30 -4.63 -3.65 -6.00
N VAL A 31 -4.58 -2.99 -4.83
CA VAL A 31 -4.04 -3.59 -3.59
C VAL A 31 -4.72 -4.93 -3.30
N GLY A 32 -6.06 -4.94 -3.35
CA GLY A 32 -6.86 -6.14 -3.09
C GLY A 32 -6.54 -7.30 -4.04
N LYS A 33 -6.35 -7.00 -5.33
CA LYS A 33 -5.94 -7.97 -6.35
C LYS A 33 -4.50 -8.44 -6.15
N ALA A 34 -3.58 -7.52 -5.87
CA ALA A 34 -2.17 -7.85 -5.63
C ALA A 34 -2.00 -8.74 -4.39
N LEU A 35 -2.78 -8.51 -3.34
CA LEU A 35 -2.82 -9.38 -2.16
C LEU A 35 -3.29 -10.80 -2.49
N ALA A 36 -4.28 -10.95 -3.38
CA ALA A 36 -4.69 -12.26 -3.85
C ALA A 36 -3.55 -12.97 -4.62
N ASN A 37 -2.77 -12.21 -5.38
CA ASN A 37 -1.61 -12.73 -6.13
C ASN A 37 -0.46 -13.18 -5.22
N LEU A 38 -0.31 -12.59 -4.03
CA LEU A 38 0.69 -12.99 -3.03
C LEU A 38 0.40 -14.36 -2.40
N LYS A 39 -0.79 -14.95 -2.65
CA LYS A 39 -1.19 -16.29 -2.19
C LYS A 39 -0.88 -16.57 -0.72
N LEU A 40 -1.02 -15.56 0.13
CA LEU A 40 -0.78 -15.70 1.56
C LEU A 40 -1.83 -16.67 2.16
N PRO A 41 -1.42 -17.66 2.96
CA PRO A 41 -2.34 -18.67 3.49
C PRO A 41 -3.45 -18.02 4.34
N GLY A 42 -4.71 -18.30 4.00
CA GLY A 42 -5.88 -17.75 4.69
C GLY A 42 -6.24 -16.31 4.32
N VAL A 43 -5.51 -15.68 3.39
CA VAL A 43 -5.77 -14.31 2.92
C VAL A 43 -6.37 -14.38 1.51
N GLY A 44 -7.64 -14.03 1.39
CA GLY A 44 -8.32 -13.90 0.10
C GLY A 44 -8.10 -12.53 -0.55
N ALA A 45 -8.74 -12.33 -1.71
CA ALA A 45 -8.82 -11.02 -2.33
C ALA A 45 -9.53 -10.04 -1.40
N LEU A 46 -8.83 -8.97 -1.01
CA LEU A 46 -9.45 -7.89 -0.24
C LEU A 46 -10.25 -6.98 -1.17
N SER A 47 -11.36 -6.43 -0.68
CA SER A 47 -12.15 -5.47 -1.46
C SER A 47 -11.61 -4.05 -1.29
N GLN A 48 -11.89 -3.19 -2.28
CA GLN A 48 -11.62 -1.74 -2.19
C GLN A 48 -12.18 -1.15 -0.89
N SER A 49 -13.42 -1.53 -0.52
CA SER A 49 -14.06 -1.05 0.70
C SER A 49 -13.34 -1.50 1.97
N THR A 50 -12.77 -2.72 1.98
CA THR A 50 -11.95 -3.22 3.10
C THR A 50 -10.69 -2.39 3.28
N ILE A 51 -9.96 -2.11 2.18
CA ILE A 51 -8.76 -1.26 2.22
C ILE A 51 -9.12 0.16 2.66
N CYS A 52 -10.19 0.73 2.13
CA CYS A 52 -10.68 2.06 2.51
C CYS A 52 -10.98 2.15 4.02
N ARG A 53 -11.70 1.16 4.57
CA ARG A 53 -12.03 1.12 5.99
C ARG A 53 -10.79 0.97 6.87
N PHE A 54 -9.79 0.20 6.43
CA PHE A 54 -8.50 0.08 7.11
C PHE A 54 -7.75 1.42 7.16
N GLU A 55 -7.67 2.13 6.02
CA GLU A 55 -7.03 3.45 5.93
C GLU A 55 -7.72 4.50 6.80
N SER A 56 -9.05 4.44 6.91
CA SER A 56 -9.83 5.32 7.79
C SER A 56 -9.92 4.83 9.24
N LEU A 57 -9.26 3.73 9.61
CA LEU A 57 -9.29 3.14 10.96
C LEU A 57 -10.71 2.80 11.46
N THR A 58 -11.64 2.53 10.54
CA THR A 58 -13.05 2.23 10.85
C THR A 58 -13.33 0.73 11.02
N LEU A 59 -12.28 -0.09 10.98
CA LEU A 59 -12.39 -1.53 11.26
C LEU A 59 -12.25 -1.80 12.77
N SER A 60 -12.81 -2.93 13.21
CA SER A 60 -12.62 -3.41 14.58
C SER A 60 -11.14 -3.68 14.88
N HIS A 61 -10.76 -3.59 16.16
CA HIS A 61 -9.38 -3.82 16.59
C HIS A 61 -8.82 -5.17 16.14
N ASN A 62 -9.62 -6.24 16.24
CA ASN A 62 -9.23 -7.59 15.79
C ASN A 62 -8.99 -7.64 14.27
N ASN A 63 -9.83 -6.96 13.48
CA ASN A 63 -9.63 -6.86 12.03
C ASN A 63 -8.40 -6.03 11.68
N MET A 64 -8.14 -4.94 12.40
CA MET A 64 -6.94 -4.12 12.22
C MET A 64 -5.67 -4.93 12.49
N ILE A 65 -5.65 -5.73 13.57
CA ILE A 65 -4.53 -6.61 13.90
C ILE A 65 -4.36 -7.71 12.86
N ALA A 66 -5.45 -8.33 12.41
CA ALA A 66 -5.40 -9.40 11.41
C ALA A 66 -4.92 -8.90 10.03
N LEU A 67 -5.32 -7.70 9.63
CA LEU A 67 -4.96 -7.12 8.33
C LEU A 67 -3.57 -6.51 8.29
N LYS A 68 -3.02 -6.06 9.42
CA LYS A 68 -1.68 -5.45 9.43
C LYS A 68 -0.58 -6.34 8.83
N PRO A 69 -0.37 -7.61 9.23
CA PRO A 69 0.70 -8.42 8.66
C PRO A 69 0.51 -8.65 7.16
N VAL A 70 -0.74 -8.76 6.71
CA VAL A 70 -1.10 -8.89 5.29
C VAL A 70 -0.71 -7.66 4.48
N LEU A 71 -1.13 -6.48 4.96
CA LEU A 71 -0.84 -5.20 4.31
C LEU A 71 0.63 -4.82 4.41
N GLN A 72 1.31 -5.25 5.48
CA GLN A 72 2.75 -5.06 5.65
C GLN A 72 3.54 -5.90 4.63
N ALA A 73 3.21 -7.18 4.45
CA ALA A 73 3.86 -8.02 3.46
C ALA A 73 3.71 -7.45 2.04
N TRP A 74 2.52 -6.95 1.70
CA TRP A 74 2.33 -6.26 0.42
C TRP A 74 3.15 -4.97 0.30
N LEU A 75 3.22 -4.18 1.37
CA LEU A 75 3.99 -2.94 1.39
C LEU A 75 5.48 -3.22 1.15
N GLU A 76 6.03 -4.25 1.82
CA GLU A 76 7.42 -4.67 1.67
C GLU A 76 7.73 -5.13 0.24
N GLU A 77 6.88 -5.96 -0.36
CA GLU A 77 7.01 -6.41 -1.75
C GLU A 77 6.95 -5.23 -2.73
N ALA A 78 5.99 -4.33 -2.55
CA ALA A 78 5.86 -3.12 -3.35
C ALA A 78 7.08 -2.19 -3.20
N GLU A 79 7.66 -2.07 -1.99
CA GLU A 79 8.91 -1.32 -1.77
C GLU A 79 10.12 -1.99 -2.44
N ALA A 80 10.20 -3.32 -2.41
CA ALA A 80 11.23 -4.08 -3.08
C ALA A 80 11.17 -3.89 -4.59
N GLN A 81 9.98 -4.03 -5.20
CA GLN A 81 9.77 -3.82 -6.64
C GLN A 81 10.05 -2.37 -7.06
N ALA A 82 9.63 -1.39 -6.26
CA ALA A 82 9.92 0.02 -6.52
C ALA A 82 11.43 0.33 -6.48
N LYS A 83 12.19 -0.32 -5.57
CA LYS A 83 13.66 -0.21 -5.52
C LYS A 83 14.33 -0.96 -6.67
N ASN A 84 13.75 -2.06 -7.14
CA ASN A 84 14.30 -2.91 -8.20
C ASN A 84 13.95 -2.44 -9.63
N LYS A 85 13.38 -1.23 -9.80
CA LYS A 85 12.93 -0.60 -11.06
C LYS A 85 14.04 -0.34 -12.11
N ARG A 86 15.11 -1.14 -12.12
CA ARG A 86 16.18 -1.14 -13.13
C ARG A 86 16.40 -2.49 -13.81
N ARG A 87 15.80 -3.60 -13.37
CA ARG A 87 15.99 -4.92 -14.02
C ARG A 87 14.71 -5.74 -13.96
N ASP A 88 14.28 -6.18 -15.13
CA ASP A 88 13.36 -7.29 -15.42
C ASP A 88 11.86 -6.97 -15.68
N PRO A 89 11.39 -7.07 -16.94
CA PRO A 89 9.99 -6.80 -17.34
C PRO A 89 9.01 -7.98 -17.16
N GLU A 90 9.43 -9.15 -16.67
CA GLU A 90 8.57 -10.37 -16.60
C GLU A 90 8.10 -10.78 -15.19
N ALA A 91 8.48 -10.07 -14.13
CA ALA A 91 8.04 -10.42 -12.77
C ALA A 91 6.56 -10.06 -12.53
N PRO A 92 5.77 -10.91 -11.82
CA PRO A 92 4.39 -10.60 -11.44
C PRO A 92 4.36 -9.30 -10.61
N SER A 93 3.99 -8.21 -11.27
CA SER A 93 4.10 -6.86 -10.73
C SER A 93 2.92 -6.55 -9.81
N VAL A 94 3.21 -6.15 -8.56
CA VAL A 94 2.18 -5.68 -7.61
C VAL A 94 1.89 -4.19 -7.74
N LEU A 95 2.68 -3.48 -8.54
CA LEU A 95 2.54 -2.06 -8.86
C LEU A 95 2.14 -1.89 -10.33
N PRO A 96 1.21 -0.98 -10.66
CA PRO A 96 0.97 -0.60 -12.04
C PRO A 96 2.22 0.09 -12.60
N MET A 97 2.67 -0.33 -13.79
CA MET A 97 3.72 0.37 -14.53
C MET A 97 3.19 1.76 -14.92
N GLY A 98 3.61 2.78 -14.18
CA GLY A 98 3.28 4.18 -14.44
C GLY A 98 4.44 5.09 -14.07
N GLU A 99 4.66 6.08 -14.93
CA GLU A 99 5.64 7.18 -14.93
C GLU A 99 6.18 7.56 -13.55
N VAL A 100 7.50 7.65 -13.42
CA VAL A 100 8.12 8.38 -12.30
C VAL A 100 8.06 9.87 -12.60
N ASP A 101 6.87 10.46 -12.50
CA ASP A 101 6.85 11.90 -12.22
C ASP A 101 7.27 12.06 -10.76
N ASP A 102 8.51 12.51 -10.59
CA ASP A 102 9.03 13.06 -9.35
C ASP A 102 8.12 14.24 -8.96
N VAL A 103 7.00 13.95 -8.28
CA VAL A 103 6.20 14.99 -7.62
C VAL A 103 6.99 15.41 -6.40
N ARG A 104 8.02 16.22 -6.65
CA ARG A 104 8.51 17.17 -5.68
C ARG A 104 7.31 18.05 -5.35
N MET A 105 6.78 17.89 -4.14
CA MET A 105 5.91 18.91 -3.56
C MET A 105 6.72 20.21 -3.55
N ASN A 106 6.51 21.04 -4.57
CA ASN A 106 7.04 22.39 -4.63
C ASN A 106 5.86 23.28 -4.27
N ASP A 107 5.97 23.95 -3.13
CA ASP A 107 5.08 25.03 -2.78
C ASP A 107 5.08 26.06 -3.92
N GLY A 108 3.89 26.34 -4.45
CA GLY A 108 3.55 27.52 -5.25
C GLY A 108 4.56 28.01 -6.30
N SER A 109 4.62 27.37 -7.47
CA SER A 109 4.80 28.12 -8.73
C SER A 109 4.64 27.22 -9.94
N LEU A 110 3.55 27.41 -10.70
CA LEU A 110 3.49 26.94 -12.08
C LEU A 110 4.39 27.84 -12.93
N LYS A 111 5.46 27.27 -13.49
CA LYS A 111 6.04 27.77 -14.73
C LYS A 111 5.91 26.67 -15.78
N THR A 112 5.03 26.91 -16.73
CA THR A 112 4.91 26.17 -17.98
C THR A 112 6.19 26.35 -18.79
N GLY A 113 6.68 25.26 -19.38
CA GLY A 113 7.82 25.26 -20.29
C GLY A 113 7.76 24.03 -21.17
N TYR A 114 7.01 24.13 -22.27
CA TYR A 114 7.44 23.99 -23.66
C TYR A 114 6.27 24.32 -24.57
#